data_AF-A0A929VNR8-F1
#
_entry.id   AF-A0A929VNR8-F1
#
_cell.length_a   1.000
_cell.length_b   1.000
_cell.length_c   1.000
_cell.angle_alpha   90.00
_cell.angle_beta   90.00
_cell.angle_gamma   90.00
#
_symmetry.space_group_name_H-M   'P 1'
#
loop_
_entity.id
_entity.type
_entity.pdbx_description
1 polymer ?
#
loop_
_entity_poly.entity_id
_entity_poly.type
_entity_poly.pdbx_seq_one_letter_code
_entity_poly.pdbx_strand_id
1 'polypeptide(L)'
;LRVNFSQAFQNITEVIADTVKNQNIFLKYFVIAAVSSISVMIQPDFSTTLIIIGTLTAMYVIAGMDKKVLLFSGMGIVLASAGVIYKLNSGYSRASRIQAFINPLKYRDSKSWQLIKSLFAITNGSILGVGLGNGRQKFTLSEAHNDFIFATIAEEFGFVGSVILIGVYIYLAYLGIMIARNVKNLYGQMVIFGITFSIGLQTLVNIGTATGTIPPTGVTLPFISYGGSSLVMTSIMIGIILGIVRHDTKGR
;
A
#
# COMPACT_ATOMS: atom_id res chain seq x y z
N LEU A 1 26.50 12.29 -5.04
CA LEU A 1 25.81 11.89 -3.79
C LEU A 1 25.32 10.44 -3.92
N ARG A 2 26.19 9.44 -3.66
CA ARG A 2 25.76 8.03 -3.61
C ARG A 2 25.17 7.77 -2.23
N VAL A 3 23.87 7.98 -2.07
CA VAL A 3 23.17 7.58 -0.84
C VAL A 3 22.83 6.10 -0.99
N ASN A 4 23.51 5.26 -0.22
CA ASN A 4 23.28 3.83 -0.21
C ASN A 4 21.97 3.56 0.55
N PHE A 5 20.89 3.21 -0.15
CA PHE A 5 19.55 3.03 0.44
C PHE A 5 19.56 2.03 1.60
N SER A 6 20.36 0.96 1.47
CA SER A 6 20.58 -0.02 2.53
C SER A 6 21.18 0.61 3.80
N GLN A 7 22.11 1.54 3.65
CA GLN A 7 22.78 2.21 4.77
C GLN A 7 21.88 3.28 5.40
N ALA A 8 21.05 3.97 4.61
CA ALA A 8 20.03 4.88 5.11
C ALA A 8 18.96 4.14 5.94
N PHE A 9 18.54 2.96 5.48
CA PHE A 9 17.61 2.09 6.18
C PHE A 9 18.23 1.53 7.47
N GLN A 10 19.46 1.02 7.41
CA GLN A 10 20.17 0.49 8.58
C GLN A 10 20.38 1.54 9.68
N ASN A 11 20.77 2.77 9.32
CA ASN A 11 20.95 3.84 10.29
C ASN A 11 19.63 4.22 11.02
N ILE A 12 18.49 4.16 10.31
CA ILE A 12 17.18 4.38 10.94
C ILE A 12 16.88 3.23 11.92
N THR A 13 17.12 1.99 11.50
CA THR A 13 16.84 0.83 12.35
C THR A 13 17.69 0.83 13.62
N GLU A 14 18.96 1.23 13.55
CA GLU A 14 19.85 1.26 14.72
C GLU A 14 19.44 2.35 15.73
N VAL A 15 19.18 3.58 15.25
CA VAL A 15 18.78 4.71 16.11
C VAL A 15 17.45 4.42 16.84
N ILE A 16 16.54 3.71 16.19
CA ILE A 16 15.21 3.43 16.74
C ILE A 16 15.23 2.17 17.62
N ALA A 17 16.03 1.15 17.29
CA ALA A 17 16.14 -0.10 18.04
C ALA A 17 16.58 0.09 19.50
N ASP A 18 17.49 1.03 19.76
CA ASP A 18 18.03 1.24 21.11
C ASP A 18 16.99 1.82 22.10
N THR A 19 15.86 2.36 21.61
CA THR A 19 14.88 3.07 22.46
C THR A 19 13.65 2.22 22.83
N VAL A 20 13.32 1.15 22.11
CA VAL A 20 12.03 0.42 22.27
C VAL A 20 12.18 -0.90 23.03
N LYS A 21 12.73 -0.84 24.23
CA LYS A 21 12.97 -2.01 25.11
C LYS A 21 11.94 -2.17 26.24
N ASN A 22 10.67 -1.82 26.00
CA ASN A 22 9.64 -1.85 27.05
C ASN A 22 8.40 -2.68 26.66
N GLN A 23 8.14 -3.77 27.39
CA GLN A 23 7.05 -4.73 27.13
C GLN A 23 5.64 -4.13 27.30
N ASN A 24 5.47 -3.07 28.09
CA ASN A 24 4.17 -2.41 28.27
C ASN A 24 3.74 -1.54 27.08
N ILE A 25 4.71 -1.04 26.31
CA ILE A 25 4.46 -0.26 25.10
C ILE A 25 3.94 -1.19 23.99
N PHE A 26 4.51 -2.40 23.91
CA PHE A 26 4.08 -3.46 22.99
C PHE A 26 2.59 -3.81 23.12
N LEU A 27 2.13 -4.07 24.34
CA LEU A 27 0.75 -4.52 24.58
C LEU A 27 -0.28 -3.47 24.15
N LYS A 28 0.00 -2.19 24.42
CA LYS A 28 -0.86 -1.07 24.01
C LYS A 28 -0.96 -0.96 22.49
N TYR A 29 0.15 -1.09 21.78
CA TYR A 29 0.16 -1.06 20.32
C TYR A 29 -0.52 -2.28 19.70
N PHE A 30 -0.32 -3.48 20.26
CA PHE A 30 -1.00 -4.69 19.80
C PHE A 30 -2.53 -4.56 19.94
N VAL A 31 -3.01 -3.99 21.06
CA VAL A 31 -4.44 -3.73 21.26
C VAL A 31 -4.96 -2.72 20.22
N ILE A 32 -4.24 -1.63 19.94
CA ILE A 32 -4.66 -0.66 18.92
C ILE A 32 -4.70 -1.31 17.53
N ALA A 33 -3.69 -2.11 17.19
CA ALA A 33 -3.62 -2.86 15.95
C ALA A 33 -4.77 -3.86 15.81
N ALA A 34 -5.06 -4.61 16.88
CA ALA A 34 -6.14 -5.58 16.92
C ALA A 34 -7.50 -4.90 16.79
N VAL A 35 -7.75 -3.83 17.55
CA VAL A 35 -9.03 -3.09 17.49
C VAL A 35 -9.24 -2.51 16.09
N SER A 36 -8.25 -1.80 15.53
CA SER A 36 -8.35 -1.24 14.18
C SER A 36 -8.57 -2.32 13.12
N SER A 37 -7.82 -3.42 13.17
CA SER A 37 -7.96 -4.52 12.21
C SER A 37 -9.32 -5.24 12.34
N ILE A 38 -9.79 -5.49 13.56
CA ILE A 38 -11.08 -6.13 13.81
C ILE A 38 -12.22 -5.22 13.33
N SER A 39 -12.16 -3.92 13.60
CA SER A 39 -13.17 -2.96 13.12
C SER A 39 -13.28 -2.95 11.59
N VAL A 40 -12.14 -3.02 10.88
CA VAL A 40 -12.12 -3.07 9.41
C VAL A 40 -12.58 -4.44 8.88
N MET A 41 -12.25 -5.53 9.57
CA MET A 41 -12.75 -6.87 9.22
C MET A 41 -14.27 -7.01 9.36
N ILE A 42 -14.90 -6.23 10.24
CA ILE A 42 -16.36 -6.13 10.34
C ILE A 42 -16.97 -5.44 9.11
N GLN A 43 -16.22 -4.53 8.46
CA GLN A 43 -16.58 -3.82 7.21
C GLN A 43 -16.17 -4.59 5.93
N PRO A 44 -16.09 -5.91 6.01
CA PRO A 44 -15.30 -6.82 5.18
C PRO A 44 -14.20 -6.26 4.23
N ASP A 45 -13.38 -5.29 4.66
CA ASP A 45 -12.28 -4.78 3.83
C ASP A 45 -10.94 -5.43 4.20
N PHE A 46 -10.59 -6.50 3.46
CA PHE A 46 -9.36 -7.26 3.69
C PHE A 46 -8.11 -6.50 3.29
N SER A 47 -8.19 -5.74 2.19
CA SER A 47 -7.04 -5.07 1.59
C SER A 47 -6.52 -3.97 2.51
N THR A 48 -7.43 -3.16 3.04
CA THR A 48 -7.13 -2.11 4.01
C THR A 48 -6.59 -2.71 5.31
N THR A 49 -7.14 -3.84 5.76
CA THR A 49 -6.61 -4.58 6.93
C THR A 49 -5.16 -5.01 6.70
N LEU A 50 -4.83 -5.55 5.52
CA LEU A 50 -3.48 -5.98 5.16
C LEU A 50 -2.51 -4.79 5.11
N ILE A 51 -2.95 -3.65 4.58
CA ILE A 51 -2.16 -2.41 4.56
C ILE A 51 -1.87 -1.92 5.98
N ILE A 52 -2.88 -1.90 6.86
CA ILE A 52 -2.72 -1.48 8.26
C ILE A 52 -1.73 -2.39 8.98
N ILE A 53 -1.94 -3.71 8.92
CA ILE A 53 -1.06 -4.66 9.61
C ILE A 53 0.36 -4.63 9.01
N GLY A 54 0.49 -4.54 7.69
CA GLY A 54 1.77 -4.42 7.01
C GLY A 54 2.53 -3.16 7.43
N THR A 55 1.84 -2.03 7.52
CA THR A 55 2.43 -0.75 7.96
C THR A 55 2.88 -0.83 9.41
N LEU A 56 2.02 -1.33 10.30
CA LEU A 56 2.36 -1.49 11.71
C LEU A 56 3.54 -2.44 11.87
N THR A 57 3.55 -3.57 11.16
CA THR A 57 4.66 -4.54 11.21
C THR A 57 5.97 -3.91 10.72
N ALA A 58 5.94 -3.09 9.65
CA ALA A 58 7.13 -2.39 9.19
C ALA A 58 7.65 -1.37 10.22
N MET A 59 6.75 -0.62 10.88
CA MET A 59 7.12 0.27 11.98
C MET A 59 7.73 -0.52 13.15
N TYR A 60 7.22 -1.72 13.45
CA TYR A 60 7.78 -2.60 14.48
C TYR A 60 9.17 -3.14 14.14
N VAL A 61 9.41 -3.54 12.88
CA VAL A 61 10.74 -3.98 12.42
C VAL A 61 11.75 -2.86 12.63
N ILE A 62 11.37 -1.63 12.28
CA ILE A 62 12.23 -0.47 12.41
C ILE A 62 12.43 -0.06 13.87
N ALA A 63 11.44 -0.31 14.73
CA ALA A 63 11.55 -0.13 16.16
C ALA A 63 12.52 -1.11 16.85
N GLY A 64 13.09 -2.09 16.13
CA GLY A 64 14.08 -3.03 16.68
C GLY A 64 13.55 -3.99 17.75
N MET A 65 12.23 -4.20 17.80
CA MET A 65 11.61 -5.07 18.79
C MET A 65 11.84 -6.57 18.49
N ASP A 66 11.78 -7.41 19.54
CA ASP A 66 12.12 -8.83 19.50
C ASP A 66 11.51 -9.61 18.32
N LYS A 67 12.33 -10.44 17.64
CA LYS A 67 11.95 -11.26 16.46
C LYS A 67 10.75 -12.18 16.70
N LYS A 68 10.45 -12.51 17.97
CA LYS A 68 9.29 -13.34 18.38
C LYS A 68 7.95 -12.61 18.19
N VAL A 69 7.94 -11.29 18.31
CA VAL A 69 6.77 -10.43 18.10
C VAL A 69 6.42 -10.31 16.62
N LEU A 70 7.44 -10.26 15.76
CA LEU A 70 7.29 -10.28 14.30
C LEU A 70 6.59 -11.54 13.81
N LEU A 71 6.87 -12.67 14.46
CA LEU A 71 6.28 -13.97 14.18
C LEU A 71 4.80 -14.01 14.61
N PHE A 72 4.44 -13.38 15.74
CA PHE A 72 3.05 -13.29 16.21
C PHE A 72 2.20 -12.31 15.39
N SER A 73 2.75 -11.16 14.96
CA SER A 73 2.03 -10.24 14.06
C SER A 73 1.87 -10.84 12.66
N GLY A 74 2.89 -11.53 12.16
CA GLY A 74 2.84 -12.30 10.91
C GLY A 74 1.85 -13.47 10.97
N MET A 75 1.80 -14.21 12.08
CA MET A 75 0.79 -15.25 12.30
C MET A 75 -0.62 -14.69 12.40
N GLY A 76 -0.80 -13.46 12.91
CA GLY A 76 -2.09 -12.74 12.86
C GLY A 76 -2.57 -12.49 11.44
N ILE A 77 -1.66 -12.15 10.51
CA ILE A 77 -1.96 -12.01 9.07
C ILE A 77 -2.39 -13.35 8.46
N VAL A 78 -1.68 -14.44 8.80
CA VAL A 78 -1.96 -15.80 8.30
C VAL A 78 -3.27 -16.36 8.87
N LEU A 79 -3.58 -16.09 10.14
CA LEU A 79 -4.81 -16.55 10.80
C LEU A 79 -6.03 -15.72 10.40
N ALA A 80 -5.89 -14.41 10.21
CA ALA A 80 -6.96 -13.56 9.67
C ALA A 80 -7.28 -13.92 8.21
N SER A 81 -6.26 -14.20 7.40
CA SER A 81 -6.46 -14.69 6.02
C SER A 81 -7.02 -16.11 5.97
N ALA A 82 -6.59 -17.02 6.85
CA ALA A 82 -7.16 -18.36 6.96
C ALA A 82 -8.60 -18.40 7.51
N GLY A 83 -8.96 -17.51 8.45
CA GLY A 83 -10.33 -17.38 8.98
C GLY A 83 -11.32 -16.89 7.91
N VAL A 84 -10.85 -16.12 6.93
CA VAL A 84 -11.63 -15.68 5.76
C VAL A 84 -11.79 -16.83 4.74
N ILE A 85 -10.79 -17.70 4.62
CA ILE A 85 -10.91 -18.97 3.87
C ILE A 85 -11.88 -19.93 4.58
N TYR A 86 -12.00 -19.90 5.91
CA TYR A 86 -12.94 -20.79 6.60
C TYR A 86 -14.41 -20.32 6.50
N LYS A 87 -14.64 -18.99 6.38
CA LYS A 87 -15.97 -18.39 6.17
C LYS A 87 -16.43 -18.41 4.70
N LEU A 88 -16.01 -19.42 3.95
CA LEU A 88 -16.13 -19.55 2.49
C LEU A 88 -17.49 -20.02 1.95
N ASN A 89 -18.52 -20.21 2.78
CA ASN A 89 -19.79 -20.81 2.35
C ASN A 89 -20.98 -19.86 2.18
N SER A 90 -20.79 -18.54 2.22
CA SER A 90 -21.90 -17.60 1.99
C SER A 90 -21.50 -16.41 1.12
N GLY A 91 -21.75 -16.54 -0.19
CA GLY A 91 -21.91 -15.39 -1.11
C GLY A 91 -20.85 -15.24 -2.20
N TYR A 92 -21.30 -14.72 -3.34
CA TYR A 92 -20.65 -14.72 -4.66
C TYR A 92 -19.33 -13.91 -4.83
N SER A 93 -18.76 -13.28 -3.79
CA SER A 93 -17.82 -12.16 -4.05
C SER A 93 -16.35 -12.35 -3.67
N ARG A 94 -15.98 -13.38 -2.89
CA ARG A 94 -14.61 -13.51 -2.33
C ARG A 94 -13.82 -14.70 -2.86
N ALA A 95 -14.43 -15.88 -2.82
CA ALA A 95 -13.92 -17.05 -3.52
C ALA A 95 -13.76 -16.77 -5.02
N SER A 96 -14.64 -15.93 -5.58
CA SER A 96 -14.62 -15.52 -6.98
C SER A 96 -13.39 -14.67 -7.35
N ARG A 97 -12.86 -13.83 -6.46
CA ARG A 97 -11.63 -13.04 -6.71
C ARG A 97 -10.38 -13.91 -6.70
N ILE A 98 -10.30 -14.86 -5.77
CA ILE A 98 -9.22 -15.84 -5.72
C ILE A 98 -9.32 -16.80 -6.91
N GLN A 99 -10.51 -17.28 -7.25
CA GLN A 99 -10.75 -18.10 -8.45
C GLN A 99 -10.46 -17.34 -9.74
N ALA A 100 -10.79 -16.04 -9.80
CA ALA A 100 -10.46 -15.17 -10.91
C ALA A 100 -8.97 -14.92 -11.04
N PHE A 101 -8.24 -14.86 -9.93
CA PHE A 101 -6.77 -14.73 -9.93
C PHE A 101 -6.08 -16.05 -10.33
N ILE A 102 -6.53 -17.19 -9.81
CA ILE A 102 -5.93 -18.51 -10.11
C ILE A 102 -6.24 -18.96 -11.53
N ASN A 103 -7.47 -18.75 -12.00
CA ASN A 103 -7.93 -19.16 -13.33
C ASN A 103 -8.62 -17.99 -14.07
N PRO A 104 -7.87 -16.93 -14.42
CA PRO A 104 -8.43 -15.74 -15.05
C PRO A 104 -9.11 -16.10 -16.37
N LEU A 105 -8.47 -16.95 -17.17
CA LEU A 105 -8.95 -17.34 -18.50
C LEU A 105 -10.22 -18.22 -18.47
N LYS A 106 -10.53 -18.86 -17.34
CA LYS A 106 -11.75 -19.68 -17.19
C LYS A 106 -12.99 -18.82 -16.90
N TYR A 107 -12.80 -17.68 -16.25
CA TYR A 107 -13.87 -16.78 -15.83
C TYR A 107 -13.81 -15.42 -16.53
N ARG A 108 -13.35 -15.40 -17.80
CA ARG A 108 -13.11 -14.16 -18.55
C ARG A 108 -14.29 -13.21 -18.53
N ASP A 109 -15.49 -13.72 -18.82
CA ASP A 109 -16.70 -12.93 -19.00
C ASP A 109 -17.51 -12.72 -17.71
N SER A 110 -17.01 -13.20 -16.57
CA SER A 110 -17.71 -13.08 -15.28
C SER A 110 -16.81 -12.47 -14.22
N LYS A 111 -16.06 -13.30 -13.49
CA LYS A 111 -15.38 -12.92 -12.25
C LYS A 111 -14.02 -12.25 -12.49
N SER A 112 -13.39 -12.50 -13.65
CA SER A 112 -12.04 -12.02 -13.98
C SER A 112 -12.04 -10.85 -14.97
N TRP A 113 -13.21 -10.35 -15.35
CA TRP A 113 -13.38 -9.38 -16.41
C TRP A 113 -12.58 -8.09 -16.19
N GLN A 114 -12.58 -7.56 -14.97
CA GLN A 114 -11.81 -6.36 -14.61
C GLN A 114 -10.31 -6.59 -14.76
N LEU A 115 -9.80 -7.72 -14.26
CA LEU A 115 -8.38 -8.07 -14.34
C LEU A 115 -7.93 -8.32 -15.78
N ILE A 116 -8.72 -9.01 -16.59
CA ILE A 116 -8.34 -9.29 -17.99
C ILE A 116 -8.28 -8.01 -18.81
N LYS A 117 -9.25 -7.12 -18.62
CA LYS A 117 -9.26 -5.86 -19.31
C LYS A 117 -8.16 -4.91 -18.85
N SER A 118 -7.76 -4.95 -17.57
CA SER A 118 -6.58 -4.22 -17.11
C SER A 118 -5.31 -4.71 -17.81
N LEU A 119 -5.16 -6.03 -17.96
CA LEU A 119 -4.05 -6.63 -18.71
C LEU A 119 -4.09 -6.26 -20.21
N PHE A 120 -5.28 -6.23 -20.83
CA PHE A 120 -5.43 -5.74 -22.20
C PHE A 120 -5.05 -4.26 -22.34
N ALA A 121 -5.43 -3.41 -21.38
CA ALA A 121 -5.07 -2.00 -21.38
C ALA A 121 -3.55 -1.81 -21.34
N ILE A 122 -2.87 -2.53 -20.44
CA ILE A 122 -1.40 -2.53 -20.33
C ILE A 122 -0.76 -3.01 -21.63
N THR A 123 -1.30 -4.07 -22.24
CA THR A 123 -0.77 -4.64 -23.49
C THR A 123 -0.94 -3.67 -24.67
N ASN A 124 -2.06 -2.96 -24.74
CA ASN A 124 -2.33 -1.97 -25.79
C ASN A 124 -1.44 -0.72 -25.70
N GLY A 125 -0.95 -0.39 -24.51
CA GLY A 125 -0.13 0.79 -24.28
C GLY A 125 1.20 0.83 -25.04
N SER A 126 1.74 -0.31 -25.48
CA SER A 126 3.05 -0.35 -26.15
C SER A 126 4.13 0.41 -25.36
N ILE A 127 5.19 0.88 -26.01
CA ILE A 127 6.29 1.59 -25.34
C ILE A 127 5.92 3.04 -24.97
N LEU A 128 5.25 3.75 -25.87
CA LEU A 128 4.97 5.19 -25.77
C LEU A 128 3.52 5.55 -25.43
N GLY A 129 2.63 4.57 -25.35
CA GLY A 129 1.20 4.80 -25.12
C GLY A 129 0.42 5.05 -26.40
N VAL A 130 -0.91 5.02 -26.27
CA VAL A 130 -1.84 5.42 -27.35
C VAL A 130 -2.11 6.93 -27.38
N GLY A 131 -1.55 7.68 -26.42
CA GLY A 131 -1.77 9.11 -26.23
C GLY A 131 -2.84 9.40 -25.19
N LEU A 132 -2.67 10.52 -24.48
CA LEU A 132 -3.59 10.97 -23.43
C LEU A 132 -5.01 11.08 -23.98
N GLY A 133 -5.97 10.49 -23.29
CA GLY A 133 -7.37 10.54 -23.68
C GLY A 133 -7.79 9.50 -24.73
N ASN A 134 -6.85 8.86 -25.42
CA ASN A 134 -7.13 7.86 -26.45
C ASN A 134 -7.25 6.42 -25.91
N GLY A 135 -7.06 6.21 -24.60
CA GLY A 135 -7.24 4.90 -23.96
C GLY A 135 -8.66 4.39 -24.15
N ARG A 136 -8.81 3.18 -24.69
CA ARG A 136 -10.12 2.59 -25.02
C ARG A 136 -10.66 1.75 -23.87
N GLN A 137 -9.79 1.12 -23.10
CA GLN A 137 -10.21 0.22 -22.02
C GLN A 137 -10.81 0.97 -20.81
N LYS A 138 -10.55 2.28 -20.67
CA LYS A 138 -11.18 3.10 -19.63
C LYS A 138 -12.71 3.11 -19.68
N PHE A 139 -13.28 3.00 -20.88
CA PHE A 139 -14.75 2.96 -21.07
C PHE A 139 -15.35 1.59 -20.82
N THR A 140 -14.51 0.56 -20.75
CA THR A 140 -14.96 -0.83 -20.62
C THR A 140 -14.59 -1.44 -19.26
N LEU A 141 -13.73 -0.79 -18.47
CA LEU A 141 -13.41 -1.18 -17.10
C LEU A 141 -14.40 -0.54 -16.12
N SER A 142 -15.15 -1.37 -15.40
CA SER A 142 -15.81 -0.91 -14.18
C SER A 142 -14.71 -0.56 -13.18
N GLU A 143 -14.63 0.71 -12.74
CA GLU A 143 -13.59 1.27 -11.84
C GLU A 143 -12.22 1.60 -12.49
N ALA A 144 -12.15 1.81 -13.81
CA ALA A 144 -10.91 2.24 -14.51
C ALA A 144 -10.23 3.48 -13.93
N HIS A 145 -10.98 4.34 -13.24
CA HIS A 145 -10.47 5.58 -12.67
C HIS A 145 -10.01 5.44 -11.22
N ASN A 146 -10.26 4.29 -10.58
CA ASN A 146 -10.08 4.14 -9.15
C ASN A 146 -9.04 3.05 -8.81
N ASP A 147 -9.45 1.79 -8.74
CA ASP A 147 -8.57 0.67 -8.37
C ASP A 147 -7.71 0.16 -9.54
N PHE A 148 -8.08 0.46 -10.79
CA PHE A 148 -7.32 0.11 -11.99
C PHE A 148 -6.74 1.31 -12.75
N ILE A 149 -6.61 2.48 -12.12
CA ILE A 149 -6.08 3.70 -12.77
C ILE A 149 -4.68 3.49 -13.37
N PHE A 150 -3.85 2.65 -12.75
CA PHE A 150 -2.54 2.31 -13.29
C PHE A 150 -2.62 1.66 -14.67
N ALA A 151 -3.63 0.81 -14.93
CA ALA A 151 -3.82 0.18 -16.23
C ALA A 151 -4.22 1.20 -17.30
N THR A 152 -5.05 2.19 -16.93
CA THR A 152 -5.39 3.32 -17.81
C THR A 152 -4.16 4.17 -18.14
N ILE A 153 -3.32 4.48 -17.14
CA ILE A 153 -2.07 5.22 -17.34
C ILE A 153 -1.10 4.43 -18.23
N ALA A 154 -0.99 3.12 -18.01
CA ALA A 154 -0.17 2.24 -18.83
C ALA A 154 -0.67 2.18 -20.29
N GLU A 155 -1.99 2.22 -20.53
CA GLU A 155 -2.55 2.30 -21.89
C GLU A 155 -2.21 3.65 -22.54
N GLU A 156 -2.44 4.76 -21.84
CA GLU A 156 -2.33 6.11 -22.43
C GLU A 156 -0.88 6.58 -22.59
N PHE A 157 0.01 6.25 -21.65
CA PHE A 157 1.42 6.69 -21.64
C PHE A 157 2.43 5.56 -21.90
N GLY A 158 1.95 4.32 -22.04
CA GLY A 158 2.78 3.15 -22.35
C GLY A 158 3.74 2.77 -21.23
N PHE A 159 4.69 1.91 -21.58
CA PHE A 159 5.74 1.46 -20.68
C PHE A 159 6.54 2.62 -20.07
N VAL A 160 6.88 3.64 -20.86
CA VAL A 160 7.67 4.79 -20.39
C VAL A 160 6.90 5.55 -19.30
N GLY A 161 5.61 5.82 -19.50
CA GLY A 161 4.77 6.45 -18.49
C GLY A 161 4.65 5.65 -17.20
N SER A 162 4.46 4.34 -17.32
CA SER A 162 4.41 3.43 -16.16
C SER A 162 5.71 3.47 -15.34
N VAL A 163 6.88 3.43 -16.01
CA VAL A 163 8.19 3.50 -15.33
C VAL A 163 8.40 4.85 -14.66
N ILE A 164 8.05 5.96 -15.32
CA ILE A 164 8.13 7.30 -14.73
C ILE A 164 7.25 7.36 -13.48
N LEU A 165 6.01 6.87 -13.56
CA LEU A 165 5.09 6.90 -12.44
C LEU A 165 5.60 6.09 -11.24
N ILE A 166 6.10 4.87 -11.48
CA ILE A 166 6.73 4.06 -10.45
C ILE A 166 7.95 4.80 -9.86
N GLY A 167 8.75 5.44 -10.70
CA GLY A 167 9.88 6.28 -10.29
C GLY A 167 9.47 7.43 -9.36
N VAL A 168 8.33 8.08 -9.62
CA VAL A 168 7.80 9.15 -8.76
C VAL A 168 7.44 8.61 -7.37
N TYR A 169 6.78 7.45 -7.27
CA TYR A 169 6.48 6.85 -5.96
C TYR A 169 7.73 6.37 -5.22
N ILE A 170 8.71 5.81 -5.92
CA ILE A 170 10.01 5.45 -5.34
C ILE A 170 10.70 6.70 -4.80
N TYR A 171 10.68 7.80 -5.56
CA TYR A 171 11.24 9.07 -5.13
C TYR A 171 10.49 9.67 -3.93
N LEU A 172 9.16 9.57 -3.90
CA LEU A 172 8.34 9.99 -2.76
C LEU A 172 8.69 9.17 -1.50
N ALA A 173 8.83 7.85 -1.64
CA ALA A 173 9.25 6.99 -0.54
C ALA A 173 10.66 7.35 -0.04
N TYR A 174 11.59 7.61 -0.96
CA TYR A 174 12.94 8.07 -0.65
C TYR A 174 12.93 9.40 0.12
N LEU A 175 12.13 10.38 -0.33
CA LEU A 175 11.98 11.66 0.35
C LEU A 175 11.43 11.48 1.77
N GLY A 176 10.37 10.67 1.94
CA GLY A 176 9.80 10.43 3.26
C GLY A 176 10.79 9.80 4.24
N ILE A 177 11.60 8.84 3.77
CA ILE A 177 12.69 8.23 4.57
C ILE A 177 13.76 9.27 4.93
N MET A 178 14.17 10.09 3.97
CA MET A 178 15.18 11.13 4.22
C MET A 178 14.67 12.18 5.22
N ILE A 179 13.40 12.58 5.12
CA ILE A 179 12.77 13.51 6.05
C ILE A 179 12.70 12.88 7.45
N ALA A 180 12.26 11.62 7.57
CA ALA A 180 12.20 10.92 8.86
C ALA A 180 13.57 10.90 9.56
N ARG A 181 14.68 10.74 8.82
CA ARG A 181 16.04 10.74 9.40
C ARG A 181 16.49 12.07 9.98
N ASN A 182 15.98 13.18 9.44
CA ASN A 182 16.42 14.51 9.85
C ASN A 182 15.65 15.05 11.05
N VAL A 183 14.50 14.44 11.39
CA VAL A 183 13.70 14.81 12.55
C VAL A 183 14.37 14.28 13.82
N LYS A 184 14.50 15.10 14.86
CA LYS A 184 15.15 14.70 16.12
C LYS A 184 14.26 13.82 17.00
N ASN A 185 12.95 14.06 16.98
CA ASN A 185 11.99 13.34 17.81
C ASN A 185 11.64 11.96 17.22
N LEU A 186 11.95 10.88 17.96
CA LEU A 186 11.64 9.49 17.61
C LEU A 186 10.17 9.27 17.20
N TYR A 187 9.23 9.88 17.92
CA TYR A 187 7.81 9.79 17.59
C TYR A 187 7.54 10.38 16.20
N GLY A 188 8.14 11.54 15.91
CA GLY A 188 8.04 12.18 14.59
C GLY A 188 8.65 11.31 13.48
N GLN A 189 9.81 10.71 13.72
CA GLN A 189 10.44 9.77 12.78
C GLN A 189 9.52 8.59 12.46
N MET A 190 8.93 7.97 13.49
CA MET A 190 8.01 6.83 13.34
C MET A 190 6.74 7.20 12.58
N VAL A 191 6.12 8.35 12.88
CA VAL A 191 4.90 8.79 12.17
C VAL A 191 5.20 9.06 10.69
N ILE A 192 6.28 9.77 10.39
CA ILE A 192 6.69 10.05 9.01
C ILE A 192 6.98 8.75 8.25
N PHE A 193 7.70 7.83 8.89
CA PHE A 193 7.97 6.52 8.31
C PHE A 193 6.67 5.74 8.05
N GLY A 194 5.78 5.64 9.03
CA GLY A 194 4.51 4.91 8.92
C GLY A 194 3.62 5.44 7.80
N ILE A 195 3.47 6.77 7.70
CA ILE A 195 2.72 7.40 6.61
C ILE A 195 3.37 7.08 5.26
N THR A 196 4.67 7.32 5.12
CA THR A 196 5.41 7.08 3.88
C THR A 196 5.30 5.62 3.43
N PHE A 197 5.46 4.69 4.36
CA PHE A 197 5.36 3.26 4.10
C PHE A 197 3.93 2.85 3.72
N SER A 198 2.91 3.40 4.37
CA SER A 198 1.50 3.12 4.04
C SER A 198 1.15 3.55 2.62
N ILE A 199 1.63 4.72 2.18
CA ILE A 199 1.45 5.23 0.81
C ILE A 199 2.16 4.31 -0.19
N GLY A 200 3.39 3.90 0.13
CA GLY A 200 4.15 2.94 -0.68
C GLY A 200 3.45 1.59 -0.82
N LEU A 201 2.93 1.05 0.28
CA LEU A 201 2.25 -0.25 0.29
C LEU A 201 0.92 -0.19 -0.50
N GLN A 202 0.13 0.87 -0.32
CA GLN A 202 -1.08 1.09 -1.14
C GLN A 202 -0.76 1.15 -2.64
N THR A 203 0.33 1.85 -2.99
CA THR A 203 0.82 1.94 -4.37
C THR A 203 1.19 0.56 -4.92
N LEU A 204 1.97 -0.23 -4.17
CA LEU A 204 2.35 -1.58 -4.59
C LEU A 204 1.14 -2.51 -4.76
N VAL A 205 0.16 -2.42 -3.86
CA VAL A 205 -1.06 -3.22 -3.93
C VAL A 205 -1.91 -2.84 -5.14
N ASN A 206 -2.04 -1.55 -5.44
CA ASN A 206 -2.77 -1.05 -6.60
C ASN A 206 -2.10 -1.50 -7.92
N ILE A 207 -0.80 -1.24 -8.06
CA ILE A 207 -0.03 -1.64 -9.26
C ILE A 207 -0.08 -3.15 -9.43
N GLY A 208 0.15 -3.91 -8.35
CA GLY A 208 0.11 -5.37 -8.37
C GLY A 208 -1.27 -5.94 -8.72
N THR A 209 -2.35 -5.24 -8.36
CA THR A 209 -3.71 -5.58 -8.79
C THR A 209 -3.89 -5.33 -10.28
N ALA A 210 -3.43 -4.18 -10.78
CA ALA A 210 -3.56 -3.80 -12.18
C ALA A 210 -2.74 -4.70 -13.13
N THR A 211 -1.56 -5.14 -12.69
CA THR A 211 -0.68 -6.07 -13.42
C THR A 211 -1.03 -7.55 -13.24
N GLY A 212 -2.02 -7.87 -12.40
CA GLY A 212 -2.40 -9.26 -12.10
C GLY A 212 -1.36 -10.05 -11.31
N THR A 213 -0.49 -9.38 -10.58
CA THR A 213 0.47 -10.01 -9.65
C THR A 213 -0.19 -10.37 -8.32
N ILE A 214 -1.25 -9.65 -7.94
CA ILE A 214 -2.00 -9.82 -6.68
C ILE A 214 -3.50 -9.86 -7.02
N PRO A 215 -4.35 -10.59 -6.28
CA PRO A 215 -5.79 -10.57 -6.51
C PRO A 215 -6.41 -9.17 -6.39
N PRO A 216 -7.53 -8.89 -7.09
CA PRO A 216 -8.21 -7.59 -7.03
C PRO A 216 -8.61 -7.17 -5.61
N THR A 217 -7.98 -6.10 -5.14
CA THR A 217 -8.07 -5.61 -3.76
C THR A 217 -9.02 -4.42 -3.58
N GLY A 218 -9.28 -3.63 -4.63
CA GLY A 218 -10.09 -2.41 -4.55
C GLY A 218 -9.37 -1.21 -3.92
N VAL A 219 -8.05 -1.29 -3.75
CA VAL A 219 -7.24 -0.22 -3.15
C VAL A 219 -6.96 0.85 -4.19
N THR A 220 -7.18 2.11 -3.82
CA THR A 220 -6.92 3.28 -4.68
C THR A 220 -5.43 3.61 -4.72
N LEU A 221 -4.94 4.07 -5.86
CA LEU A 221 -3.60 4.62 -6.03
C LEU A 221 -3.51 6.02 -5.38
N PRO A 222 -2.67 6.22 -4.34
CA PRO A 222 -2.59 7.50 -3.61
C PRO A 222 -2.29 8.69 -4.52
N PHE A 223 -2.93 9.84 -4.32
CA PHE A 223 -2.81 11.08 -5.14
C PHE A 223 -3.33 11.04 -6.58
N ILE A 224 -3.53 9.87 -7.18
CA ILE A 224 -3.84 9.76 -8.62
C ILE A 224 -5.24 9.23 -8.86
N SER A 225 -5.68 8.21 -8.11
CA SER A 225 -7.00 7.63 -8.29
C SER A 225 -8.13 8.62 -8.02
N TYR A 226 -9.22 8.44 -8.76
CA TYR A 226 -10.47 9.17 -8.58
C TYR A 226 -11.22 8.64 -7.35
N GLY A 227 -10.74 9.04 -6.17
CA GLY A 227 -11.36 8.78 -4.88
C GLY A 227 -11.25 10.00 -4.00
N GLY A 228 -12.28 10.85 -3.99
CA GLY A 228 -12.25 12.15 -3.28
C GLY A 228 -11.80 12.02 -1.82
N SER A 229 -12.33 11.03 -1.09
CA SER A 229 -11.93 10.76 0.29
C SER A 229 -10.47 10.30 0.40
N SER A 230 -10.00 9.44 -0.51
CA SER A 230 -8.61 8.95 -0.52
C SER A 230 -7.63 10.10 -0.81
N LEU A 231 -7.96 10.97 -1.76
CA LEU A 231 -7.16 12.16 -2.09
C LEU A 231 -7.07 13.13 -0.91
N VAL A 232 -8.19 13.40 -0.23
CA VAL A 232 -8.20 14.26 0.96
C VAL A 232 -7.37 13.64 2.09
N MET A 233 -7.53 12.35 2.36
CA MET A 233 -6.79 11.67 3.43
C MET A 233 -5.29 11.60 3.15
N THR A 234 -4.89 11.30 1.92
CA THR A 234 -3.47 11.31 1.50
C THR A 234 -2.88 12.71 1.56
N SER A 235 -3.66 13.76 1.27
CA SER A 235 -3.24 15.15 1.45
C SER A 235 -3.04 15.51 2.93
N ILE A 236 -3.96 15.08 3.81
CA ILE A 236 -3.85 15.27 5.26
C ILE A 236 -2.60 14.55 5.79
N MET A 237 -2.34 13.32 5.33
CA MET A 237 -1.14 12.55 5.68
C MET A 237 0.15 13.33 5.38
N ILE A 238 0.26 13.95 4.20
CA ILE A 238 1.40 14.82 3.88
C ILE A 238 1.42 16.08 4.76
N GLY A 239 0.25 16.67 5.03
CA GLY A 239 0.12 17.80 5.95
C GLY A 239 0.66 17.50 7.35
N ILE A 240 0.44 16.29 7.87
CA ILE A 240 0.99 15.83 9.15
C ILE A 240 2.51 15.75 9.10
N ILE A 241 3.09 15.17 8.03
CA ILE A 241 4.54 15.11 7.82
C ILE A 241 5.14 16.52 7.85
N LEU A 242 4.57 17.44 7.06
CA LEU A 242 5.04 18.84 6.99
C LEU A 242 4.90 19.56 8.34
N GLY A 243 3.83 19.28 9.09
CA GLY A 243 3.62 19.77 10.44
C GLY A 243 4.75 19.35 11.39
N ILE A 244 5.09 18.06 11.41
CA ILE A 244 6.17 17.52 12.25
C ILE A 244 7.51 18.17 11.88
N VAL A 245 7.84 18.25 10.59
CA VAL A 245 9.09 18.87 10.10
C VAL A 245 9.19 20.33 10.51
N ARG A 246 8.08 21.08 10.45
CA ARG A 246 8.02 22.50 10.84
C ARG A 246 8.21 22.69 12.34
N HIS A 247 7.72 21.77 13.17
CA HIS A 247 7.91 21.82 14.62
C HIS A 247 9.36 21.50 15.01
N ASP A 248 9.94 20.46 14.40
CA ASP A 248 11.32 20.05 14.65
C ASP A 248 12.34 21.14 14.28
N THR A 249 12.15 21.82 13.13
CA THR A 249 12.99 22.96 12.72
C THR A 249 12.89 24.16 13.65
N LYS A 250 11.77 24.34 14.35
CA LYS A 250 11.59 25.40 15.35
C LYS A 250 12.16 25.04 16.73
N GLY A 251 12.69 23.83 16.90
CA GLY A 251 13.23 23.35 18.18
C GLY A 251 12.20 23.24 19.29
N ARG A 252 10.92 23.01 18.94
CA ARG A 252 9.80 22.91 19.88
C ARG A 252 9.29 21.47 19.97
#